data_AF-A0A7S0L2I3-F1
#
_entry.id   AF-A0A7S0L2I3-F1
#
_cell.length_a   1.000
_cell.length_b   1.000
_cell.length_c   1.000
_cell.angle_alpha   90.00
_cell.angle_beta   90.00
_cell.angle_gamma   90.00
#
_symmetry.space_group_name_H-M   'P 1'
#
loop_
_entity.id
_entity.type
_entity.pdbx_description
1 polymer ?
#
loop_
_entity_poly.entity_id
_entity_poly.type
_entity_poly.pdbx_seq_one_letter_code
_entity_poly.pdbx_strand_id
1 'polypeptide(L)'
;MQHALADGSLGLLPMLEPYPMIDAAAFERQWSSNMSRLLLLTAPLSGTQPPSPDDTEIALTHSGLMCIAAGAVGNTHKSYFAAQLRGSGEWLMLELLLVWEERHVQATFRSDSLSWLQPLADHFSPVLGRILG
;
A
#
# COMPACT_ATOMS: atom_id res chain seq x y z
N MET A 1 -18.50 -23.59 28.96
CA MET A 1 -17.49 -22.72 28.36
C MET A 1 -16.67 -23.56 27.40
N GLN A 2 -17.01 -23.51 26.12
CA GLN A 2 -16.22 -24.12 25.05
C GLN A 2 -15.78 -22.98 24.14
N HIS A 3 -14.47 -22.79 24.07
CA HIS A 3 -13.81 -21.89 23.13
C HIS A 3 -14.16 -22.32 21.70
N ALA A 4 -14.88 -21.48 20.98
CA ALA A 4 -14.93 -21.58 19.53
C ALA A 4 -13.59 -21.06 18.99
N LEU A 5 -12.81 -21.99 18.47
CA LEU A 5 -11.60 -21.72 17.69
C LEU A 5 -12.01 -20.82 16.52
N ALA A 6 -11.39 -19.65 16.43
CA ALA A 6 -11.42 -18.86 15.20
C ALA A 6 -10.74 -19.71 14.13
N ASP A 7 -11.55 -20.25 13.22
CA ASP A 7 -11.13 -21.00 12.07
C ASP A 7 -10.15 -20.14 11.26
N GLY A 8 -8.88 -20.51 11.35
CA GLY A 8 -7.81 -19.95 10.56
C GLY A 8 -8.02 -20.34 9.10
N SER A 9 -8.79 -19.54 8.37
CA SER A 9 -8.49 -19.37 6.95
C SER A 9 -7.11 -18.76 6.87
N LEU A 10 -6.09 -19.61 6.74
CA LEU A 10 -4.94 -19.33 5.87
C LEU A 10 -5.48 -19.23 4.43
N GLY A 11 -6.38 -18.27 4.21
CA GLY A 11 -6.96 -17.97 2.92
C GLY A 11 -5.83 -17.49 2.06
N LEU A 12 -5.61 -18.16 0.93
CA LEU A 12 -4.69 -17.71 -0.09
C LEU A 12 -4.97 -16.22 -0.35
N LEU A 13 -3.95 -15.38 -0.23
CA LEU A 13 -4.06 -13.96 -0.58
C LEU A 13 -4.65 -13.86 -2.00
N PRO A 14 -5.52 -12.87 -2.27
CA PRO A 14 -6.08 -12.71 -3.59
C PRO A 14 -4.93 -12.44 -4.56
N MET A 15 -4.95 -13.10 -5.71
CA MET A 15 -3.98 -12.84 -6.76
C MET A 15 -4.18 -11.42 -7.28
N LEU A 16 -3.08 -10.74 -7.63
CA LEU A 16 -3.14 -9.45 -8.29
C LEU A 16 -3.17 -9.63 -9.81
N GLU A 17 -3.83 -8.70 -10.50
CA GLU A 17 -3.69 -8.57 -11.95
C GLU A 17 -2.24 -8.18 -12.30
N PRO A 18 -1.63 -8.80 -13.32
CA PRO A 18 -0.23 -8.56 -13.64
C PRO A 18 0.01 -7.20 -14.30
N TYR A 19 -1.01 -6.64 -14.96
CA TYR A 19 -0.96 -5.37 -15.69
C TYR A 19 -2.26 -4.58 -15.49
N PRO A 20 -2.56 -4.14 -14.25
CA PRO A 20 -3.73 -3.32 -14.02
C PRO A 20 -3.57 -1.99 -14.76
N MET A 21 -4.64 -1.53 -15.41
CA MET A 21 -4.63 -0.27 -16.17
C MET A 21 -5.58 0.71 -15.49
N ILE A 22 -5.03 1.74 -14.83
CA ILE A 22 -5.78 2.84 -14.25
C ILE A 22 -5.05 4.15 -14.54
N ASP A 23 -5.77 5.14 -15.06
CA ASP A 23 -5.22 6.49 -15.25
C ASP A 23 -5.32 7.32 -13.96
N ALA A 24 -4.56 8.42 -13.89
CA ALA A 24 -4.51 9.26 -12.70
C ALA A 24 -5.88 9.82 -12.28
N ALA A 25 -6.73 10.19 -13.24
CA ALA A 25 -8.05 10.73 -12.95
C ALA A 25 -9.02 9.66 -12.42
N ALA A 26 -8.94 8.44 -12.94
CA ALA A 26 -9.65 7.27 -12.44
C ALA A 26 -9.17 6.88 -11.04
N PHE A 27 -7.86 6.89 -10.82
CA PHE A 27 -7.28 6.69 -9.49
C PHE A 27 -7.81 7.71 -8.49
N GLU A 28 -7.80 9.00 -8.81
CA GLU A 28 -8.26 10.05 -7.90
C GLU A 28 -9.75 9.91 -7.55
N ARG A 29 -10.59 9.55 -8.54
CA ARG A 29 -12.00 9.22 -8.29
C ARG A 29 -12.14 8.04 -7.33
N GLN A 30 -11.41 6.96 -7.57
CA GLN A 30 -11.46 5.75 -6.75
C GLN A 30 -10.93 5.98 -5.34
N TRP A 31 -9.85 6.73 -5.22
CA TRP A 31 -9.26 7.13 -3.96
C TRP A 31 -10.29 7.90 -3.13
N SER A 32 -10.93 8.90 -3.75
CA SER A 32 -11.92 9.77 -3.09
C SER A 32 -13.21 9.03 -2.69
N SER A 33 -13.65 8.03 -3.46
CA SER A 33 -14.84 7.25 -3.10
C SER A 33 -14.63 6.32 -1.89
N ASN A 34 -13.38 5.97 -1.59
CA ASN A 34 -13.02 5.00 -0.55
C ASN A 34 -12.56 5.63 0.78
N MET A 35 -13.00 6.85 1.11
CA MET A 35 -12.57 7.54 2.34
C MET A 35 -12.96 6.81 3.63
N SER A 36 -14.02 5.98 3.64
CA SER A 36 -14.42 5.21 4.83
C SER A 36 -13.75 3.83 4.95
N ARG A 37 -12.93 3.45 3.96
CA ARG A 37 -12.29 2.13 3.85
C ARG A 37 -10.77 2.29 3.82
N LEU A 38 -10.23 2.87 4.90
CA LEU A 38 -8.81 3.21 5.00
C LEU A 38 -8.14 2.43 6.14
N LEU A 39 -6.87 2.10 5.94
CA LEU A 39 -5.98 1.62 6.97
C LEU A 39 -4.69 2.47 6.94
N LEU A 40 -4.33 3.01 8.09
CA LEU A 40 -3.15 3.86 8.26
C LEU A 40 -2.08 3.09 9.03
N LEU A 41 -0.91 2.95 8.44
CA LEU A 41 0.28 2.43 9.11
C LEU A 41 1.33 3.53 9.20
N THR A 42 1.94 3.67 10.36
CA THR A 42 3.01 4.65 10.61
C THR A 42 4.18 3.97 11.27
N ALA A 43 5.40 4.31 10.86
CA ALA A 43 6.63 3.79 11.46
C ALA A 43 7.74 4.86 11.45
N PRO A 44 8.72 4.78 12.36
CA PRO A 44 9.94 5.55 12.23
C PRO A 44 10.76 5.04 11.03
N LEU A 45 11.38 5.96 10.31
CA LEU A 45 12.40 5.64 9.30
C LEU A 45 13.68 5.22 10.03
N SER A 46 14.10 3.97 9.86
CA SER A 46 15.36 3.48 10.38
C SER A 46 16.41 3.58 9.27
N GLY A 47 17.63 4.01 9.61
CA GLY A 47 18.69 4.27 8.62
C GLY A 47 19.29 5.66 8.77
N THR A 48 20.44 5.90 8.15
CA THR A 48 21.12 7.21 8.19
C THR A 48 20.83 8.06 6.94
N GLN A 49 20.34 7.44 5.87
CA GLN A 49 20.01 8.07 4.59
C GLN A 49 18.56 7.78 4.21
N PRO A 50 17.88 8.70 3.50
CA PRO A 50 16.53 8.45 3.00
C PRO A 50 16.60 7.35 1.94
N PRO A 51 15.63 6.42 1.90
CA PRO A 51 15.52 5.48 0.79
C PRO A 51 15.33 6.28 -0.50
N SER A 52 15.97 5.84 -1.58
CA SER A 52 15.75 6.45 -2.88
C SER A 52 14.27 6.28 -3.26
N PRO A 53 13.61 7.35 -3.77
CA PRO A 53 12.30 7.24 -4.41
C PRO A 53 12.23 6.08 -5.41
N ASP A 54 13.26 5.94 -6.24
CA ASP A 54 13.35 4.93 -7.30
C ASP A 54 13.40 3.51 -6.70
N ASP A 55 14.21 3.31 -5.64
CA ASP A 55 14.31 2.00 -4.99
C ASP A 55 12.99 1.59 -4.33
N THR A 56 12.30 2.57 -3.73
CA THR A 56 10.98 2.37 -3.11
C THR A 56 9.94 1.98 -4.16
N GLU A 57 9.92 2.68 -5.29
CA GLU A 57 9.04 2.39 -6.41
C GLU A 57 9.32 1.01 -7.00
N ILE A 58 10.59 0.69 -7.30
CA ILE A 58 11.00 -0.60 -7.86
C ILE A 58 10.58 -1.76 -6.93
N ALA A 59 10.80 -1.63 -5.63
CA ALA A 59 10.46 -2.69 -4.69
C ALA A 59 8.95 -2.94 -4.58
N LEU A 60 8.14 -1.87 -4.58
CA LEU A 60 6.68 -1.97 -4.54
C LEU A 60 6.11 -2.48 -5.87
N THR A 61 6.69 -2.07 -7.00
CA THR A 61 6.27 -2.54 -8.33
C THR A 61 6.60 -4.00 -8.56
N HIS A 62 7.79 -4.46 -8.14
CA HIS A 62 8.13 -5.88 -8.13
C HIS A 62 7.22 -6.73 -7.22
N SER A 63 6.55 -6.09 -6.25
CA SER A 63 5.57 -6.75 -5.38
C SER A 63 4.15 -6.75 -5.97
N GLY A 64 3.98 -6.30 -7.21
CA GLY A 64 2.71 -6.33 -7.96
C GLY A 64 1.88 -5.05 -7.87
N LEU A 65 2.42 -3.97 -7.30
CA LEU A 65 1.78 -2.65 -7.38
C LEU A 65 2.16 -1.93 -8.69
N MET A 66 1.31 -1.02 -9.14
CA MET A 66 1.60 -0.06 -10.21
C MET A 66 1.82 1.31 -9.58
N CYS A 67 2.92 2.00 -9.92
CA CYS A 67 3.10 3.41 -9.56
C CYS A 67 2.20 4.30 -10.43
N ILE A 68 1.40 5.15 -9.80
CA ILE A 68 0.49 6.10 -10.47
C ILE A 68 1.13 7.49 -10.55
N ALA A 69 1.74 7.92 -9.44
CA ALA A 69 2.43 9.19 -9.35
C ALA A 69 3.43 9.14 -8.20
N ALA A 70 4.58 9.78 -8.38
CA ALA A 70 5.58 9.99 -7.33
C ALA A 70 6.14 11.40 -7.46
N GLY A 71 6.50 12.01 -6.32
CA GLY A 71 7.07 13.35 -6.30
C GLY A 71 7.63 13.72 -4.94
N ALA A 72 8.52 14.70 -4.93
CA ALA A 72 9.12 15.24 -3.72
C ALA A 72 8.86 16.75 -3.61
N VAL A 73 8.54 17.20 -2.41
CA VAL A 73 8.42 18.62 -2.05
C VAL A 73 9.19 18.84 -0.75
N GLY A 74 10.32 19.53 -0.83
CA GLY A 74 11.21 19.74 0.32
C GLY A 74 11.73 18.41 0.87
N ASN A 75 11.53 18.19 2.18
CA ASN A 75 11.95 16.96 2.90
C ASN A 75 10.90 15.84 2.86
N THR A 76 9.87 15.99 2.03
CA THR A 76 8.75 15.05 1.93
C THR A 76 8.71 14.42 0.55
N HIS A 77 8.77 13.09 0.51
CA HIS A 77 8.49 12.31 -0.68
C HIS A 77 7.10 11.68 -0.55
N LYS A 78 6.32 11.74 -1.63
CA LYS A 78 4.97 11.21 -1.69
C LYS A 78 4.80 10.39 -2.97
N SER A 79 4.28 9.18 -2.83
CA SER A 79 3.97 8.30 -3.95
C SER A 79 2.62 7.62 -3.80
N TYR A 80 2.01 7.34 -4.94
CA TYR A 80 0.69 6.72 -5.08
C TYR A 80 0.83 5.45 -5.90
N PHE A 81 0.29 4.36 -5.38
CA PHE A 81 0.29 3.07 -6.02
C PHE A 81 -1.11 2.47 -6.06
N ALA A 82 -1.34 1.58 -7.03
CA ALA A 82 -2.57 0.81 -7.14
C ALA A 82 -2.29 -0.65 -7.54
N ALA A 83 -3.19 -1.55 -7.17
CA ALA A 83 -3.26 -2.90 -7.70
C ALA A 83 -4.72 -3.33 -7.82
N GLN A 84 -5.00 -4.19 -8.79
CA GLN A 84 -6.33 -4.75 -8.99
C GLN A 84 -6.36 -6.21 -8.55
N LEU A 85 -7.38 -6.59 -7.79
CA LEU A 85 -7.60 -7.98 -7.37
C LEU A 85 -8.13 -8.79 -8.56
N ARG A 86 -7.47 -9.90 -8.85
CA ARG A 86 -7.86 -10.82 -9.93
C ARG A 86 -9.20 -11.48 -9.63
N GLY A 87 -10.08 -11.47 -10.62
CA GLY A 87 -11.40 -12.10 -10.56
C GLY A 87 -12.51 -11.22 -9.97
N SER A 88 -12.22 -10.35 -8.99
CA SER A 88 -13.21 -9.38 -8.48
C SER A 88 -13.14 -8.01 -9.17
N GLY A 89 -11.97 -7.62 -9.68
CA GLY A 89 -11.76 -6.31 -10.29
C GLY A 89 -11.68 -5.15 -9.29
N GLU A 90 -11.73 -5.45 -7.99
CA GLU A 90 -11.62 -4.51 -6.88
C GLU A 90 -10.20 -3.91 -6.82
N TRP A 91 -10.11 -2.65 -6.40
CA TRP A 91 -8.84 -1.95 -6.27
C TRP A 91 -8.31 -1.96 -4.84
N LEU A 92 -7.00 -2.17 -4.72
CA LEU A 92 -6.17 -1.76 -3.59
C LEU A 92 -5.39 -0.52 -4.02
N MET A 93 -5.33 0.50 -3.16
CA MET A 93 -4.58 1.73 -3.38
C MET A 93 -3.70 2.01 -2.16
N LEU A 94 -2.52 2.57 -2.41
CA LEU A 94 -1.55 2.93 -1.38
C LEU A 94 -1.06 4.36 -1.64
N GLU A 95 -1.17 5.22 -0.63
CA GLU A 95 -0.40 6.46 -0.53
C GLU A 95 0.75 6.24 0.44
N LEU A 96 1.98 6.45 -0.03
CA LEU A 96 3.19 6.38 0.79
C LEU A 96 3.75 7.79 0.96
N LEU A 97 3.93 8.20 2.21
CA LEU A 97 4.50 9.49 2.59
C LEU A 97 5.76 9.23 3.41
N LEU A 98 6.89 9.77 2.96
CA LEU A 98 8.17 9.72 3.64
C LEU A 98 8.54 11.15 4.04
N VAL A 99 8.66 11.42 5.33
CA VAL A 99 9.04 12.73 5.85
C VAL A 99 10.38 12.60 6.54
N TRP A 100 11.41 13.10 5.86
CA TRP A 100 12.79 12.86 6.26
C TRP A 100 13.19 13.62 7.52
N GLU A 101 12.77 14.87 7.63
CA GLU A 101 13.12 15.74 8.77
C GLU A 101 12.61 15.16 10.09
N GLU A 102 11.39 14.64 10.08
CA GLU A 102 10.74 13.99 11.22
C GLU A 102 11.07 12.50 11.33
N ARG A 103 11.86 11.97 10.39
CA ARG A 103 12.25 10.55 10.31
C ARG A 103 11.03 9.63 10.41
N HIS A 104 9.96 9.92 9.67
CA HIS A 104 8.73 9.15 9.73
C HIS A 104 8.27 8.68 8.34
N VAL A 105 7.59 7.53 8.33
CA VAL A 105 6.84 7.03 7.18
C VAL A 105 5.38 6.85 7.56
N GLN A 106 4.51 7.17 6.61
CA GLN A 106 3.09 6.88 6.67
C GLN A 106 2.67 6.14 5.40
N ALA A 107 2.04 4.99 5.55
CA ALA A 107 1.40 4.23 4.48
C ALA A 107 -0.12 4.24 4.71
N THR A 108 -0.86 4.82 3.78
CA THR A 108 -2.33 4.84 3.80
C THR A 108 -2.85 3.90 2.74
N PHE A 109 -3.41 2.77 3.17
CA PHE A 109 -4.08 1.83 2.30
C PHE A 109 -5.56 2.18 2.17
N ARG A 110 -6.11 2.05 0.96
CA ARG A 110 -7.54 2.07 0.69
C ARG A 110 -7.89 0.88 -0.18
N SER A 111 -9.09 0.34 0.00
CA SER A 111 -9.54 -0.80 -0.78
C SER A 111 -11.04 -0.73 -1.05
N ASP A 112 -11.43 -1.18 -2.24
CA ASP A 112 -12.84 -1.45 -2.55
C ASP A 112 -13.37 -2.60 -1.70
N SER A 113 -12.50 -3.53 -1.32
CA SER A 113 -12.84 -4.69 -0.50
C SER A 113 -12.38 -4.51 0.94
N LEU A 114 -13.34 -4.36 1.87
CA LEU A 114 -13.04 -4.29 3.30
C LEU A 114 -12.45 -5.60 3.83
N SER A 115 -12.87 -6.75 3.29
CA SER A 115 -12.35 -8.05 3.71
C SER A 115 -10.90 -8.27 3.33
N TRP A 116 -10.41 -7.60 2.29
CA TRP A 116 -9.02 -7.72 1.82
C TRP A 116 -8.10 -6.59 2.27
N LEU A 117 -8.63 -5.49 2.81
CA LEU A 117 -7.81 -4.34 3.21
C LEU A 117 -6.71 -4.70 4.20
N GLN A 118 -7.05 -5.35 5.32
CA GLN A 118 -6.06 -5.75 6.33
C GLN A 118 -5.11 -6.84 5.81
N PRO A 119 -5.57 -7.97 5.23
CA PRO A 119 -4.67 -8.99 4.69
C PRO A 119 -3.69 -8.47 3.63
N LEU A 120 -4.13 -7.56 2.75
CA LEU A 120 -3.26 -6.97 1.73
C LEU A 120 -2.27 -5.99 2.36
N ALA A 121 -2.69 -5.15 3.31
CA ALA A 121 -1.76 -4.29 4.02
C ALA A 121 -0.70 -5.09 4.79
N ASP A 122 -1.10 -6.19 5.44
CA ASP A 122 -0.17 -7.10 6.12
C ASP A 122 0.80 -7.76 5.14
N HIS A 123 0.36 -8.06 3.91
CA HIS A 123 1.23 -8.59 2.85
C HIS A 123 2.30 -7.58 2.41
N PHE A 124 1.95 -6.29 2.26
CA PHE A 124 2.88 -5.25 1.82
C PHE A 124 3.74 -4.67 2.96
N SER A 125 3.31 -4.81 4.22
CA SER A 125 4.03 -4.27 5.38
C SER A 125 5.49 -4.77 5.49
N PRO A 126 5.82 -6.06 5.27
CA PRO A 126 7.20 -6.52 5.25
C PRO A 126 8.04 -6.01 4.06
N VAL A 127 7.40 -5.62 2.95
CA VAL A 127 8.09 -5.00 1.81
C VAL A 127 8.48 -3.58 2.19
N LEU A 128 7.52 -2.83 2.74
CA LEU A 128 7.76 -1.49 3.29
C LEU A 128 8.83 -1.52 4.39
N GLY A 129 8.74 -2.45 5.34
CA GLY A 129 9.71 -2.58 6.42
C GLY A 129 11.14 -2.86 5.95
N ARG A 130 11.33 -3.51 4.80
CA ARG A 130 12.66 -3.76 4.19
C ARG A 130 13.22 -2.55 3.45
N ILE A 131 12.37 -1.70 2.90
CA ILE A 131 12.77 -0.48 2.20
C ILE A 131 13.13 0.63 3.20
N LEU A 132 12.44 0.64 4.34
CA LEU A 132 12.40 1.75 5.28
C LEU A 132 13.17 1.48 6.59
N GLY A 133 13.70 0.26 6.74
CA GLY A 133 14.37 -0.27 7.93
C GLY A 133 15.85 -0.50 7.70
#